data_AF-A0A937HRX1-F1
#
_entry.id   AF-A0A937HRX1-F1
#
_cell.length_a   1.000
_cell.length_b   1.000
_cell.length_c   1.000
_cell.angle_alpha   90.00
_cell.angle_beta   90.00
_cell.angle_gamma   90.00
#
_symmetry.space_group_name_H-M   'P 1'
#
loop_
_entity.id
_entity.type
_entity.pdbx_description
1 polymer ?
#
loop_
_entity_poly.entity_id
_entity_poly.type
_entity_poly.pdbx_seq_one_letter_code
_entity_poly.pdbx_strand_id
1 'polypeptide(L)' 'MSILVDQNTKVICQGFTGTHGSFHSEQALKYGTKLVGG' A
#
# COMPACT_ATOMS: atom_id res chain seq x y z
N MET A 1 2.31 -15.93 -9.88
CA MET A 1 0.95 -15.42 -10.10
C MET A 1 0.10 -15.80 -8.90
N SER A 2 -0.38 -14.82 -8.15
CA SER A 2 -1.30 -14.96 -7.01
C SER A 2 -2.74 -14.68 -7.48
N ILE A 3 -3.74 -15.00 -6.66
CA ILE A 3 -5.16 -14.96 -7.09
C ILE A 3 -5.71 -13.52 -7.17
N LEU A 4 -5.42 -12.66 -6.19
CA LEU A 4 -6.07 -11.35 -6.06
C LEU A 4 -5.12 -10.16 -6.21
N VAL A 5 -3.92 -10.26 -5.67
CA VAL A 5 -2.95 -9.15 -5.62
C VAL A 5 -1.57 -9.65 -6.03
N ASP A 6 -0.86 -8.85 -6.81
CA ASP A 6 0.47 -9.12 -7.33
C ASP A 6 1.33 -7.84 -7.35
N GLN A 7 2.55 -7.94 -7.85
CA GLN A 7 3.49 -6.82 -7.99
C GLN A 7 2.99 -5.66 -8.89
N ASN A 8 1.99 -5.89 -9.73
CA ASN A 8 1.44 -4.88 -10.64
C ASN A 8 0.22 -4.15 -10.04
N THR A 9 -0.33 -4.68 -8.94
CA THR A 9 -1.53 -4.16 -8.29
C THR A 9 -1.30 -2.75 -7.77
N LYS A 10 -2.12 -1.80 -8.23
CA LYS A 10 -2.08 -0.40 -7.78
C LYS A 10 -2.98 -0.24 -6.56
N VAL A 11 -2.41 0.15 -5.43
CA VAL A 11 -3.12 0.25 -4.14
C VAL A 11 -3.26 1.72 -3.74
N ILE A 12 -4.39 2.08 -3.13
CA ILE A 12 -4.57 3.35 -2.41
C ILE A 12 -4.88 3.10 -0.94
N CYS A 13 -4.47 3.99 -0.04
CA CYS A 13 -4.79 3.90 1.39
C CYS A 13 -5.74 5.04 1.79
N GLN A 14 -7.02 4.76 1.98
CA GLN A 14 -7.94 5.79 2.48
C GLN A 14 -7.68 6.05 3.97
N GLY A 15 -7.54 7.32 4.35
CA GLY A 15 -7.08 7.70 5.68
C GLY A 15 -5.55 7.65 5.83
N PHE A 16 -4.81 7.81 4.72
CA PHE A 16 -3.35 7.75 4.67
C PHE A 16 -2.66 8.71 5.65
N THR A 17 -3.22 9.89 5.87
CA THR A 17 -2.67 10.90 6.80
C THR A 17 -2.91 10.57 8.27
N GLY A 18 -3.65 9.50 8.59
CA GLY A 18 -3.79 9.00 9.95
C GLY A 18 -2.54 8.25 10.43
N THR A 19 -2.32 8.19 11.75
CA THR A 19 -1.12 7.59 12.36
C THR A 19 -0.86 6.15 11.89
N HIS A 20 -1.90 5.31 11.88
CA HIS A 20 -1.78 3.92 11.42
C HIS A 20 -1.71 3.81 9.89
N GLY A 21 -2.45 4.66 9.17
CA GLY A 21 -2.44 4.69 7.71
C GLY A 21 -1.04 5.02 7.17
N SER A 22 -0.40 6.04 7.72
CA SER A 22 0.97 6.41 7.39
C SER A 22 1.97 5.32 7.80
N PHE A 23 1.89 4.81 9.02
CA PHE A 23 2.81 3.77 9.52
C PHE A 23 2.79 2.50 8.68
N HIS A 24 1.61 1.93 8.40
CA HIS A 24 1.51 0.70 7.62
C HIS A 24 1.82 0.93 6.14
N SER A 25 1.46 2.08 5.59
CA SER A 25 1.76 2.39 4.19
C SER A 25 3.27 2.55 3.94
N GLU A 26 4.01 3.12 4.89
CA GLU A 26 5.48 3.18 4.81
C GLU A 26 6.10 1.77 4.78
N GLN A 27 5.62 0.86 5.63
CA GLN A 27 6.09 -0.52 5.66
C GLN A 27 5.72 -1.26 4.36
N ALA A 28 4.50 -1.06 3.84
CA ALA A 28 4.04 -1.67 2.60
C ALA A 28 4.88 -1.20 1.40
N LEU A 29 5.23 0.09 1.34
CA LEU A 29 6.15 0.64 0.33
C LEU A 29 7.54 0.01 0.43
N LYS A 30 8.11 -0.09 1.64
CA LYS A 30 9.41 -0.76 1.87
C LYS A 30 9.41 -2.23 1.44
N TYR A 31 8.28 -2.90 1.59
CA TYR A 31 8.09 -4.29 1.16
C TYR A 31 7.91 -4.44 -0.36
N GLY A 32 7.75 -3.35 -1.11
CA GLY A 32 7.58 -3.36 -2.58
C GLY A 32 6.13 -3.30 -3.05
N THR A 33 5.19 -2.96 -2.17
CA THR A 33 3.80 -2.71 -2.58
C THR A 33 3.69 -1.43 -3.38
N LYS A 34 2.98 -1.46 -4.51
CA LYS A 34 2.77 -0.30 -5.37
C LYS A 34 1.61 0.57 -4.86
N LEU A 35 1.86 1.31 -3.78
CA LEU A 35 0.97 2.36 -3.29
C LEU A 35 1.06 3.60 -4.21
N VAL A 36 -0.07 4.00 -4.80
CA VAL A 36 -0.15 5.09 -5.79
C VAL A 36 -0.90 6.32 -5.28
N GLY A 37 -1.43 6.28 -4.06
CA GLY A 37 -2.15 7.39 -3.46
C GLY A 37 -2.72 7.06 -2.09
N GLY A 38 -3.18 8.11 -1.41
CA GLY A 38 -3.75 8.04 -0.08
C GLY A 38 -4.40 9.36 0.31
#